data_AF-W1XSJ3-F1
#
_entry.id   AF-W1XSJ3-F1
#
_cell.length_a   1.000
_cell.length_b   1.000
_cell.length_c   1.000
_cell.angle_alpha   90.00
_cell.angle_beta   90.00
_cell.angle_gamma   90.00
#
_symmetry.space_group_name_H-M   'P 1'
#
loop_
_entity.id
_entity.type
_entity.pdbx_description
1 polymer ?
#
loop_
_entity_poly.entity_id
_entity_poly.type
_entity_poly.pdbx_seq_one_letter_code
_entity_poly.pdbx_strand_id
1 'polypeptide(L)'
;MSIIEDSKEIFENIKKVRPVMHNISNIVTANDCANITLACGGSPTMADDPDEVEDITSACNGFVLNMGNTGGFMVETMLRAGKKSN
;
A
#
# COMPACT_ATOMS: atom_id res chain seq x y z
N MET A 1 -3.21 15.32 -22.66
CA MET A 1 -2.67 14.04 -23.13
C MET A 1 -3.81 13.06 -23.30
N SER A 2 -3.63 12.04 -24.13
CA SER A 2 -4.55 10.91 -24.21
C SER A 2 -4.35 9.98 -23.01
N ILE A 3 -5.37 9.21 -22.64
CA ILE A 3 -5.27 8.22 -21.55
C ILE A 3 -4.14 7.21 -21.76
N ILE A 4 -3.77 6.94 -23.01
CA ILE A 4 -2.67 6.04 -23.37
C ILE A 4 -1.32 6.66 -23.03
N GLU A 5 -1.16 7.96 -23.27
CA GLU A 5 0.08 8.70 -22.94
C GLU A 5 0.27 8.78 -21.42
N ASP A 6 -0.78 9.16 -20.68
CA ASP A 6 -0.75 9.24 -19.21
C ASP A 6 -0.42 7.87 -18.60
N SER A 7 -1.06 6.80 -19.10
CA SER A 7 -0.80 5.44 -18.63
C SER A 7 0.66 5.03 -18.85
N LYS A 8 1.22 5.35 -20.02
CA LYS A 8 2.61 5.04 -20.34
C LYS A 8 3.55 5.74 -19.36
N GLU A 9 3.34 7.03 -19.11
CA GLU A 9 4.14 7.81 -18.16
C GLU A 9 4.08 7.22 -16.75
N ILE A 10 2.87 6.86 -16.27
CA ILE A 10 2.68 6.25 -14.95
C ILE A 10 3.47 4.94 -14.84
N PHE A 11 3.34 4.03 -15.81
CA PHE A 11 4.04 2.74 -15.75
C PHE A 11 5.56 2.88 -15.91
N GLU A 12 6.03 3.85 -16.70
CA GLU A 12 7.47 4.17 -16.77
C GLU A 12 8.00 4.68 -15.43
N ASN A 13 7.24 5.53 -14.75
CA ASN A 13 7.61 6.03 -13.42
C ASN A 13 7.64 4.90 -12.37
N ILE A 14 6.64 4.02 -12.34
CA ILE A 14 6.62 2.88 -11.41
C ILE A 14 7.85 1.99 -11.63
N LYS A 15 8.21 1.68 -12.88
CA LYS A 15 9.41 0.87 -13.18
C LYS A 15 10.71 1.54 -12.76
N LYS A 16 10.78 2.87 -12.83
CA LYS A 16 11.95 3.66 -12.44
C LYS A 16 12.11 3.76 -10.93
N VAL A 17 11.02 4.07 -10.22
CA VAL A 17 11.01 4.29 -8.77
C VAL A 17 11.00 2.96 -8.01
N ARG A 18 10.32 1.94 -8.54
CA ARG A 18 10.02 0.66 -7.86
C ARG A 18 9.47 0.88 -6.44
N PRO A 19 8.34 1.59 -6.30
CA PRO A 19 7.87 2.05 -5.00
C PRO A 19 7.55 0.88 -4.07
N VAL A 20 7.86 1.05 -2.79
CA VAL A 20 7.38 0.18 -1.71
C VAL A 20 6.02 0.70 -1.26
N MET A 21 4.98 -0.12 -1.38
CA MET A 21 3.61 0.21 -1.02
C MET A 21 3.18 -0.57 0.22
N HIS A 22 2.87 0.15 1.30
CA HIS A 22 2.32 -0.44 2.50
C HIS A 22 0.81 -0.61 2.36
N ASN A 23 0.34 -1.84 2.48
CA ASN A 23 -1.07 -2.18 2.34
C ASN A 23 -1.60 -2.72 3.67
N ILE A 24 -2.54 -2.00 4.29
CA ILE A 24 -3.44 -2.57 5.29
C ILE A 24 -4.75 -2.87 4.58
N SER A 25 -4.99 -4.15 4.35
CA SER A 25 -6.15 -4.64 3.58
C SER A 25 -6.89 -5.73 4.33
N ASN A 26 -8.13 -5.97 3.94
CA ASN A 26 -8.87 -7.15 4.38
C ASN A 26 -8.23 -8.43 3.81
N ILE A 27 -8.46 -9.55 4.50
CA ILE A 27 -7.91 -10.87 4.17
C ILE A 27 -8.33 -11.39 2.79
N VAL A 28 -9.49 -10.97 2.27
CA VAL A 28 -10.02 -11.44 0.98
C VAL A 28 -9.18 -10.87 -0.17
N THR A 29 -8.78 -9.60 -0.08
CA THR A 29 -8.05 -8.91 -1.15
C THR A 29 -6.55 -8.76 -0.91
N ALA A 30 -6.04 -9.18 0.25
CA ALA A 30 -4.63 -9.00 0.62
C ALA A 30 -3.66 -9.57 -0.44
N ASN A 31 -3.92 -10.79 -0.93
CA ASN A 31 -3.08 -11.41 -1.95
C ASN A 31 -3.17 -10.70 -3.32
N ASP A 32 -4.38 -10.29 -3.72
CA ASP A 32 -4.60 -9.59 -4.98
C ASP A 32 -3.91 -8.21 -4.99
N CYS A 33 -4.01 -7.46 -3.88
CA CYS A 33 -3.34 -6.18 -3.70
C CYS A 33 -1.80 -6.32 -3.76
N ALA A 34 -1.25 -7.38 -3.16
CA ALA A 34 0.18 -7.67 -3.26
C ALA A 34 0.58 -8.00 -4.71
N ASN A 35 -0.15 -8.90 -5.37
CA ASN A 35 0.16 -9.34 -6.72
C ASN A 35 0.02 -8.22 -7.76
N ILE A 36 -0.99 -7.36 -7.66
CA ILE A 36 -1.14 -6.24 -8.60
C ILE A 36 -0.01 -5.21 -8.42
N THR A 37 0.42 -4.96 -7.18
CA THR A 37 1.58 -4.09 -6.90
C THR A 37 2.84 -4.63 -7.55
N LEU A 38 3.09 -5.95 -7.40
CA LEU A 38 4.21 -6.63 -8.04
C LEU A 38 4.11 -6.59 -9.57
N ALA A 39 2.93 -6.87 -10.14
CA ALA A 39 2.69 -6.85 -11.58
C ALA A 39 2.92 -5.46 -12.19
N CYS A 40 2.60 -4.39 -11.45
CA CYS A 40 2.88 -3.02 -11.86
C CYS A 40 4.38 -2.65 -11.76
N GLY A 41 5.19 -3.41 -11.02
CA GLY A 41 6.64 -3.19 -10.85
C GLY A 41 7.04 -2.55 -9.51
N GLY A 42 6.12 -2.44 -8.56
CA GLY A 42 6.39 -2.02 -7.18
C GLY A 42 6.67 -3.21 -6.26
N SER A 43 6.85 -2.92 -4.96
CA SER A 43 7.02 -3.91 -3.91
C SER A 43 5.93 -3.74 -2.84
N PRO A 44 5.09 -4.74 -2.55
CA PRO A 44 4.10 -4.65 -1.48
C PRO A 44 4.71 -5.01 -0.11
N THR A 45 4.26 -4.34 0.94
CA THR A 45 4.35 -4.83 2.33
C THR A 45 2.96 -4.87 2.95
N MET A 46 2.67 -5.92 3.70
CA MET A 46 1.35 -6.21 4.28
C MET A 46 1.36 -6.15 5.81
N ALA A 47 2.38 -5.53 6.42
CA ALA A 47 2.56 -5.52 7.86
C ALA A 47 1.45 -4.76 8.57
N ASP A 48 0.91 -5.34 9.63
CA ASP A 48 -0.32 -4.89 10.26
C ASP A 48 -0.26 -4.97 11.79
N ASP A 49 0.92 -5.25 12.36
CA ASP A 49 1.11 -5.22 13.80
C ASP A 49 1.18 -3.76 14.30
N PRO A 50 0.32 -3.35 15.26
CA PRO A 50 0.27 -2.00 15.78
C PRO A 50 1.62 -1.45 16.28
N ASP A 51 2.52 -2.32 16.75
CA ASP A 51 3.78 -1.92 17.39
C ASP A 51 4.89 -1.60 16.39
N GLU A 52 4.79 -2.05 15.15
CA GLU A 52 5.74 -1.72 14.07
C GLU A 52 5.13 -0.90 12.92
N VAL A 53 3.80 -0.76 12.89
CA VAL A 53 3.11 -0.21 11.71
C VAL A 53 3.54 1.20 11.36
N GLU A 54 3.80 2.07 12.35
CA GLU A 54 4.22 3.45 12.08
C GLU A 54 5.60 3.51 11.43
N ASP A 55 6.54 2.69 11.90
CA ASP A 55 7.89 2.62 11.34
C ASP A 55 7.85 2.07 9.90
N ILE A 56 7.03 1.04 9.66
CA ILE A 56 6.86 0.46 8.33
C ILE A 56 6.20 1.44 7.37
N THR A 57 5.13 2.13 7.78
CA THR A 57 4.47 3.16 6.96
C THR A 57 5.47 4.26 6.60
N SER A 58 6.32 4.69 7.54
CA SER A 58 7.33 5.74 7.33
C SER A 58 8.39 5.35 6.30
N ALA A 59 8.71 4.06 6.21
CA ALA A 59 9.71 3.54 5.29
C ALA A 59 9.16 3.32 3.87
N CYS A 60 7.85 3.42 3.67
CA CYS A 60 7.19 3.14 2.39
C CYS A 60 6.97 4.42 1.57
N ASN A 61 6.89 4.27 0.25
CA ASN A 61 6.62 5.38 -0.67
C ASN A 61 5.14 5.76 -0.75
N GLY A 62 4.26 4.87 -0.29
CA GLY A 62 2.82 5.11 -0.24
C GLY A 62 2.13 4.11 0.65
N PHE A 63 0.90 4.45 1.03
CA PHE A 63 0.07 3.70 1.96
C PHE A 63 -1.33 3.49 1.38
N VAL A 64 -1.82 2.26 1.46
CA VAL A 64 -3.16 1.85 1.05
C VAL A 64 -3.90 1.36 2.29
N LEU A 65 -5.02 2.00 2.58
CA LEU A 65 -5.91 1.64 3.68
C LEU A 65 -7.24 1.14 3.13
N ASN A 66 -7.52 -0.14 3.33
CA ASN A 66 -8.79 -0.77 2.97
C ASN A 66 -9.50 -1.28 4.24
N MET A 67 -10.64 -0.65 4.55
CA MET A 67 -11.44 -0.91 5.76
C MET A 67 -12.57 -1.93 5.54
N GLY A 68 -12.48 -2.76 4.49
CA GLY A 68 -13.53 -3.73 4.13
C GLY A 68 -13.76 -4.84 5.16
N ASN A 69 -12.83 -5.05 6.09
CA ASN A 69 -13.00 -5.92 7.26
C ASN A 69 -12.20 -5.34 8.43
N THR A 70 -12.87 -4.67 9.35
CA THR A 70 -12.25 -4.00 10.51
C THR A 70 -12.68 -4.66 11.81
N GLY A 71 -11.71 -5.00 12.66
CA GLY A 71 -11.96 -5.63 13.96
C GLY A 71 -10.68 -5.91 14.73
N GLY A 72 -10.78 -6.05 16.05
CA GLY A 72 -9.62 -6.30 16.92
C GLY A 72 -8.57 -5.19 16.83
N PHE A 73 -7.29 -5.57 16.74
CA PHE A 73 -6.16 -4.65 16.69
C PHE A 73 -6.07 -3.85 15.37
N MET A 74 -6.84 -4.21 14.33
CA MET A 74 -6.85 -3.47 13.06
C MET A 74 -7.29 -2.03 13.21
N VAL A 75 -8.23 -1.71 14.10
CA VAL A 75 -8.67 -0.32 14.28
C VAL A 75 -7.51 0.55 14.75
N GLU A 76 -6.73 0.06 15.72
CA GLU A 76 -5.56 0.74 16.23
C GLU A 76 -4.47 0.88 15.16
N THR A 77 -4.17 -0.22 14.47
CA THR A 77 -3.19 -0.28 13.37
C THR A 77 -3.51 0.75 12.30
N MET A 78 -4.75 0.79 11.83
CA MET A 78 -5.21 1.70 10.78
C MET A 78 -5.12 3.16 11.22
N LEU A 79 -5.43 3.46 12.49
CA LEU A 79 -5.31 4.81 13.05
C LEU A 79 -3.85 5.26 13.16
N ARG A 80 -2.96 4.39 13.65
CA ARG A 80 -1.52 4.67 13.77
C ARG A 80 -0.89 4.91 12.39
N ALA A 81 -1.06 3.96 11.46
CA ALA A 81 -0.57 4.05 10.09
C ALA A 81 -1.14 5.26 9.32
N GLY A 82 -2.46 5.46 9.39
CA GLY A 82 -3.13 6.55 8.68
C GLY A 82 -2.70 7.94 9.16
N LYS A 83 -2.44 8.10 10.46
CA LYS A 83 -1.84 9.34 11.00
C LYS A 83 -0.40 9.53 10.54
N LYS A 84 0.38 8.45 10.48
CA LYS A 84 1.79 8.53 10.09
C LYS A 84 2.01 8.80 8.60
N SER A 85 1.05 8.41 7.76
CA SER A 85 1.09 8.58 6.31
C SER A 85 0.77 10.00 5.79
N ASN A 86 0.33 10.94 6.64
CA ASN A 86 -0.02 12.32 6.27
C ASN A 86 0.93 13.33 6.91
#